data_AF-A0A1X1WPQ8-F1
#
_entry.id   AF-A0A1X1WPQ8-F1
#
_cell.length_a   1.000
_cell.length_b   1.000
_cell.length_c   1.000
_cell.angle_alpha   90.00
_cell.angle_beta   90.00
_cell.angle_gamma   90.00
#
_symmetry.space_group_name_H-M   'P 1'
#
loop_
_entity.id
_entity.type
_entity.pdbx_description
1 polymer ?
#
loop_
_entity_poly.entity_id
_entity_poly.type
_entity_poly.pdbx_seq_one_letter_code
_entity_poly.pdbx_strand_id
1 'polypeptide(L)' 'MVLEMVSLLRVVLLLTAGLASMNAVICGFANMGGDCQVYSIVAVCALGGFFLIDHVEQESRKRLAAHRDEVWARREGQR' A
#
# COMPACT_ATOMS: atom_id res chain seq x y z
N MET A 1 4.22 16.87 -2.14
CA MET A 1 2.75 16.74 -2.26
C MET A 1 2.34 15.34 -2.74
N VAL A 2 2.86 14.80 -3.86
CA VAL A 2 2.52 13.44 -4.32
C VAL A 2 2.96 12.34 -3.34
N LEU A 3 4.18 12.44 -2.76
CA LEU A 3 4.64 11.47 -1.75
C LEU A 3 3.76 11.47 -0.48
N GLU A 4 3.31 12.64 -0.05
CA GLU A 4 2.40 12.81 1.10
C GLU A 4 1.04 12.18 0.82
N MET A 5 0.50 12.38 -0.39
CA MET A 5 -0.75 11.76 -0.85
C MET A 5 -0.67 10.23 -0.88
N VAL A 6 0.47 9.68 -1.34
CA VAL A 6 0.71 8.23 -1.36
C VAL A 6 0.82 7.66 0.07
N SER A 7 1.47 8.39 0.98
CA SER A 7 1.54 8.02 2.39
C SER A 7 0.16 8.02 3.06
N LEU A 8 -0.64 9.07 2.84
CA LEU A 8 -2.01 9.16 3.31
C LEU A 8 -2.88 8.03 2.74
N LEU A 9 -2.74 7.72 1.46
CA LEU A 9 -3.49 6.65 0.81
C LEU A 9 -3.18 5.28 1.43
N ARG A 10 -1.91 5.01 1.75
CA ARG A 10 -1.50 3.79 2.48
C ARG A 10 -2.14 3.71 3.86
N VAL A 11 -2.13 4.80 4.61
CA VAL A 11 -2.77 4.86 5.94
C VAL A 11 -4.27 4.60 5.82
N VAL A 12 -4.94 5.22 4.85
CA VAL A 12 -6.37 5.01 4.59
C VAL A 12 -6.67 3.55 4.23
N LEU A 13 -5.87 2.92 3.38
CA LEU A 13 -6.03 1.51 3.02
C LEU A 13 -5.81 0.59 4.22
N LEU A 14 -4.81 0.87 5.05
CA LEU A 14 -4.54 0.10 6.27
C LEU A 14 -5.70 0.22 7.27
N LEU A 15 -6.22 1.43 7.46
CA LEU A 15 -7.39 1.68 8.32
C LEU A 15 -8.63 0.98 7.78
N THR A 16 -8.85 1.04 6.47
CA THR A 16 -9.98 0.36 5.81
C THR A 16 -9.89 -1.15 6.00
N ALA A 17 -8.70 -1.73 5.82
CA ALA A 17 -8.48 -3.16 6.06
C ALA A 17 -8.75 -3.56 7.51
N GLY A 18 -8.27 -2.76 8.48
CA GLY A 18 -8.50 -3.01 9.90
C GLY A 18 -9.98 -2.94 10.28
N LEU A 19 -10.67 -1.86 9.88
CA LEU A 19 -12.10 -1.67 10.17
C LEU A 19 -12.97 -2.73 9.50
N ALA A 20 -12.69 -3.07 8.25
CA ALA A 20 -13.39 -4.14 7.54
C ALA A 20 -13.18 -5.50 8.23
N SER A 21 -11.96 -5.80 8.68
CA SER A 21 -11.68 -7.04 9.41
C SER A 21 -12.44 -7.11 10.74
N MET A 22 -12.52 -6.01 11.49
CA MET A 22 -13.33 -5.94 12.72
C MET A 22 -14.83 -6.17 12.43
N ASN A 23 -15.36 -5.52 11.40
CA ASN A 23 -16.76 -5.70 11.02
C ASN A 23 -17.07 -7.11 10.51
N ALA A 24 -16.15 -7.77 9.81
CA ALA A 24 -16.29 -9.16 9.40
C ALA A 24 -16.46 -10.09 10.62
N VAL A 25 -15.65 -9.87 11.67
CA VAL A 25 -15.74 -10.63 12.93
C VAL A 25 -17.09 -10.38 13.62
N ILE A 26 -17.52 -9.12 13.72
CA ILE A 26 -18.81 -8.75 14.33
C ILE A 26 -19.99 -9.39 13.57
N CYS A 27 -19.99 -9.29 12.23
CA CYS A 27 -21.02 -9.92 11.38
C CYS A 27 -21.01 -11.45 11.48
N GLY A 28 -19.83 -12.06 11.63
CA GLY A 28 -19.67 -13.48 11.91
C GLY A 28 -20.34 -13.90 13.22
N PHE A 29 -20.13 -13.14 14.31
CA PHE A 29 -20.80 -13.37 15.59
C PHE A 29 -22.31 -13.11 15.55
N ALA A 30 -22.76 -12.14 14.75
CA ALA A 30 -24.18 -11.82 14.56
C ALA A 30 -24.92 -12.78 13.61
N ASN A 31 -24.25 -13.82 13.10
CA ASN A 31 -24.78 -14.78 12.13
C ASN A 31 -25.25 -14.14 10.81
N MET A 32 -24.70 -12.97 10.48
CA MET A 32 -24.92 -12.23 9.23
C MET A 32 -23.89 -12.68 8.18
N GLY A 33 -24.06 -13.91 7.69
CA GLY A 33 -23.08 -14.57 6.81
C GLY A 33 -22.76 -13.78 5.53
N GLY A 34 -23.75 -13.11 4.93
CA GLY A 34 -23.56 -12.28 3.74
C GLY A 34 -22.65 -11.07 3.99
N ASP A 35 -22.92 -10.32 5.07
CA ASP A 35 -22.12 -9.14 5.42
C ASP A 35 -20.70 -9.51 5.84
N CYS A 36 -20.53 -10.65 6.55
CA CYS A 36 -19.22 -11.18 6.92
C CYS A 36 -18.33 -11.44 5.68
N GLN A 37 -18.88 -12.02 4.61
CA GLN A 37 -18.15 -12.23 3.37
C GLN A 37 -17.79 -10.91 2.68
N VAL A 38 -18.71 -9.95 2.62
CA VAL A 38 -18.44 -8.63 2.01
C VAL A 38 -17.30 -7.92 2.73
N TYR A 39 -17.34 -7.85 4.06
CA TYR A 39 -16.28 -7.22 4.85
C TYR A 39 -14.93 -7.94 4.72
N SER A 40 -14.95 -9.26 4.60
CA SER A 40 -13.74 -10.05 4.35
C SER A 40 -13.12 -9.72 2.98
N ILE A 41 -13.93 -9.60 1.93
CA ILE A 41 -13.47 -9.21 0.58
C ILE A 41 -12.89 -7.79 0.61
N VAL A 42 -13.57 -6.85 1.26
CA VAL A 42 -13.10 -5.46 1.39
C VAL A 42 -11.74 -5.41 2.10
N ALA A 43 -11.56 -6.19 3.17
CA ALA A 43 -10.29 -6.28 3.88
C ALA A 43 -9.16 -6.81 2.97
N VAL A 44 -9.42 -7.88 2.20
CA VAL A 44 -8.44 -8.45 1.27
C VAL A 44 -8.09 -7.46 0.15
N CYS A 45 -9.08 -6.78 -0.44
CA CYS A 45 -8.84 -5.78 -1.48
C CYS A 45 -8.03 -4.59 -0.96
N ALA A 46 -8.34 -4.10 0.25
CA ALA A 46 -7.60 -3.00 0.87
C ALA A 46 -6.13 -3.38 1.16
N LEU A 47 -5.89 -4.59 1.65
CA LEU A 47 -4.53 -5.13 1.85
C LEU A 47 -3.79 -5.29 0.51
N GLY A 48 -4.45 -5.83 -0.50
CA GLY A 48 -3.87 -5.95 -1.85
C GLY A 48 -3.45 -4.59 -2.41
N GLY A 49 -4.31 -3.57 -2.30
CA GLY A 49 -3.98 -2.20 -2.69
C GLY A 49 -2.79 -1.62 -1.91
N PHE A 50 -2.74 -1.87 -0.60
CA PHE A 50 -1.63 -1.44 0.24
C PHE A 50 -0.29 -2.02 -0.22
N PHE A 51 -0.22 -3.34 -0.46
CA PHE A 51 1.02 -4.00 -0.92
C PHE A 51 1.42 -3.61 -2.35
N LEU A 52 0.47 -3.27 -3.20
CA LEU A 52 0.77 -2.84 -4.57
C LEU A 52 1.39 -1.44 -4.58
N ILE A 53 0.86 -0.52 -3.76
CA ILE A 53 1.46 0.82 -3.55
C ILE A 53 2.80 0.69 -2.81
N ASP A 54 2.83 -0.15 -1.76
CA ASP A 54 3.98 -0.95 -1.30
C ASP A 54 5.18 -1.00 -2.26
N HIS A 55 4.98 -1.93 -3.20
CA HIS A 55 5.93 -2.35 -4.19
C HIS A 55 6.33 -1.25 -5.17
N VAL A 56 5.36 -0.50 -5.69
CA VAL A 56 5.62 0.56 -6.68
C VAL A 56 6.49 1.67 -6.10
N GLU A 57 6.29 2.03 -4.82
CA GLU A 57 7.14 3.05 -4.18
C GLU A 57 8.57 2.54 -4.01
N GLN A 58 8.74 1.29 -3.57
CA GLN A 58 10.07 0.68 -3.45
C GLN A 58 10.79 0.62 -4.79
N GLU A 59 10.10 0.23 -5.85
CA GLU A 59 10.66 0.14 -7.19
C GLU A 59 11.06 1.54 -7.71
N SER A 60 10.21 2.54 -7.48
CA SER A 60 10.49 3.93 -7.83
C SER A 60 11.73 4.45 -7.12
N ARG A 61 11.86 4.19 -5.81
CA ARG A 61 13.05 4.57 -5.02
C ARG A 61 14.32 3.90 -5.54
N LYS A 62 14.25 2.62 -5.90
CA LYS A 62 15.38 1.88 -6.49
C LYS A 62 15.81 2.49 -7.82
N ARG A 63 14.85 2.82 -8.70
CA ARG A 63 15.13 3.47 -9.99
C ARG A 63 15.77 4.85 -9.82
N LEU A 64 15.28 5.67 -8.87
CA LEU A 64 15.90 6.96 -8.56
C LEU A 64 17.32 6.82 -8.00
N ALA A 65 17.57 5.84 -7.14
CA ALA A 65 18.91 5.58 -6.59
C ALA A 65 19.89 5.17 -7.69
N ALA A 66 19.50 4.21 -8.54
CA ALA A 66 20.31 3.78 -9.68
C ALA A 66 20.65 4.94 -10.63
N HIS A 67 19.66 5.78 -10.92
CA HIS A 67 19.88 6.92 -11.82
C HIS A 67 20.77 8.01 -11.21
N ARG A 68 20.69 8.21 -9.89
CA ARG A 68 21.62 9.08 -9.17
C ARG A 68 23.04 8.53 -9.28
N ASP A 69 23.24 7.25 -9.01
CA ASP A 69 24.58 6.64 -9.01
C ASP A 69 25.22 6.71 -10.42
N GLU A 70 24.44 6.52 -11.49
CA GLU A 70 24.90 6.73 -12.88
C GLU A 70 25.34 8.17 -13.16
N VAL A 71 24.60 9.17 -12.67
CA VAL A 71 24.93 10.59 -12.85
C VAL A 71 26.21 10.96 -12.09
N TRP A 72 26.40 10.42 -10.88
CA TRP A 72 27.62 10.62 -10.10
C TRP A 72 28.84 9.97 -10.75
N ALA A 73 28.71 8.73 -11.23
CA ALA A 73 29.78 8.04 -11.95
C ALA A 73 30.22 8.78 -13.23
N ARG A 74 29.28 9.39 -13.97
CA ARG A 74 29.61 10.23 -15.14
C ARG A 74 30.37 11.51 -14.77
N ARG A 75 30.11 12.09 -13.59
CA ARG A 75 30.83 13.28 -13.11
C ARG A 75 32.24 12.95 -12.64
N GLU A 76 32.46 11.78 -12.06
CA GLU A 76 33.79 11.33 -11.64
C GLU A 76 34.69 10.98 -12.83
N GLY A 77 34.13 10.39 -13.90
CA GLY A 77 34.88 10.11 -15.13
C GLY A 77 35.20 11.34 -16.01
N GLN A 78 34.70 12.53 -15.66
CA GLN A 78 34.99 13.79 -16.36
C GLN A 78 36.06 14.66 -15.66
N ARG A 79 36.65 14.19 -14.55
CA ARG A 79 37.84 14.77 -13.93
C ARG A 79 39.07 13.94 -14.24
#